data_AF-A0A7J5GPV3-F1
#
_entry.id   AF-A0A7J5GPV3-F1
#
_cell.length_a   1.000
_cell.length_b   1.000
_cell.length_c   1.000
_cell.angle_alpha   90.00
_cell.angle_beta   90.00
_cell.angle_gamma   90.00
#
_symmetry.space_group_name_H-M   'P 1'
#
loop_
_entity.id
_entity.type
_entity.pdbx_description
1 polymer ?
#
loop_
_entity_poly.entity_id
_entity_poly.type
_entity_poly.pdbx_seq_one_letter_code
_entity_poly.pdbx_strand_id
1 'polypeptide(L)'
;MPGDSFCIQYTNCTGCPKNVENILVYRNLPKGEHIPKDKCTQNCMLFMIKGELLINSEEHPGITLRERQIVLQAIGSKVEILALTDVEYVVYWFNELPLLCEDRYKEMMEQAEAPLTYT
;
A
#
# COMPACT_ATOMS: atom_id res chain seq x y z
N MET A 1 -30.72 -5.78 12.26
CA MET A 1 -29.38 -5.46 12.78
C MET A 1 -29.33 -3.96 12.95
N PRO A 2 -28.97 -3.41 14.13
CA PRO A 2 -28.83 -1.96 14.28
C PRO A 2 -27.71 -1.52 13.33
N GLY A 3 -27.94 -0.48 12.53
CA GLY A 3 -26.95 0.00 11.56
C GLY A 3 -25.65 0.33 12.29
N ASP A 4 -24.56 -0.32 11.89
CA ASP A 4 -23.23 -0.12 12.45
C ASP A 4 -22.86 1.36 12.37
N SER A 5 -23.02 2.07 13.48
CA SER A 5 -22.78 3.53 13.60
C SER A 5 -21.30 3.87 13.74
N PHE A 6 -20.42 2.98 13.29
CA PHE A 6 -18.98 3.13 13.40
C PHE A 6 -18.43 3.70 12.08
N CYS A 7 -17.60 4.73 12.19
CA CYS A 7 -16.95 5.45 11.08
C CYS A 7 -17.90 6.34 10.25
N ILE A 8 -18.47 7.37 10.86
CA ILE A 8 -19.13 8.48 10.14
C ILE A 8 -18.11 9.47 9.55
N GLN A 9 -18.53 10.26 8.56
CA GLN A 9 -17.71 11.35 8.01
C GLN A 9 -17.20 12.25 9.16
N TYR A 10 -15.90 12.55 9.18
CA TYR A 10 -15.19 13.28 10.25
C TYR A 10 -14.95 12.52 11.58
N THR A 11 -15.09 11.19 11.61
CA THR A 11 -14.67 10.40 12.79
C THR A 11 -13.17 10.56 13.03
N ASN A 12 -12.78 10.92 14.25
CA ASN A 12 -11.38 10.88 14.66
C ASN A 12 -10.93 9.41 14.78
N CYS A 13 -10.23 8.91 13.76
CA CYS A 13 -9.76 7.53 13.70
C CYS A 13 -8.85 7.14 14.86
N THR A 14 -8.14 8.08 15.50
CA THR A 14 -7.26 7.77 16.64
C THR A 14 -8.03 7.28 17.87
N GLY A 15 -9.30 7.70 18.04
CA GLY A 15 -10.19 7.23 19.11
C GLY A 15 -11.13 6.09 18.71
N CYS A 16 -11.01 5.57 17.49
CA CYS A 16 -11.89 4.52 17.01
C CYS A 16 -11.48 3.16 17.61
N PRO A 17 -12.38 2.38 18.22
CA PRO A 17 -12.06 1.04 18.71
C PRO A 17 -11.73 0.04 17.58
N LYS A 18 -12.07 0.38 16.32
CA LYS A 18 -11.67 -0.35 15.11
C LYS A 18 -10.39 0.24 14.47
N ASN A 19 -9.70 1.17 15.14
CA ASN A 19 -8.43 1.70 14.66
C ASN A 19 -7.39 0.58 14.63
N VAL A 20 -6.77 0.40 13.47
CA VAL A 20 -5.78 -0.65 13.22
C VAL A 20 -4.36 -0.10 13.34
N GLU A 21 -4.09 0.72 14.36
CA GLU A 21 -2.77 1.27 14.74
C GLU A 21 -1.69 1.33 13.62
N ASN A 22 -1.66 2.43 12.86
CA ASN A 22 -0.66 2.69 11.82
C ASN A 22 -0.58 1.68 10.66
N ILE A 23 -1.52 0.74 10.54
CA ILE A 23 -1.61 -0.15 9.39
C ILE A 23 -1.87 0.64 8.09
N LEU A 24 -2.63 1.74 8.14
CA LEU A 24 -2.81 2.68 7.02
C LEU A 24 -2.19 4.03 7.36
N VAL A 25 -1.20 4.47 6.60
CA VAL A 25 -0.50 5.74 6.81
C VAL A 25 -0.66 6.63 5.60
N TYR A 26 -1.29 7.78 5.78
CA TYR A 26 -1.34 8.83 4.78
C TYR A 26 0.02 9.55 4.69
N ARG A 27 0.47 9.81 3.47
CA ARG A 27 1.69 10.54 3.15
C ARG A 27 1.39 11.63 2.13
N ASN A 28 1.97 12.80 2.38
CA ASN A 28 2.00 13.92 1.46
C ASN A 28 3.47 14.30 1.29
N LEU A 29 3.96 14.27 0.05
CA LEU A 29 5.32 14.65 -0.28
C LEU A 29 5.29 15.77 -1.33
N PRO A 30 6.01 16.88 -1.12
CA PRO A 30 6.21 17.89 -2.14
C PRO A 30 7.09 17.35 -3.28
N LYS A 31 6.95 17.96 -4.46
CA LYS A 31 7.78 17.65 -5.63
C LYS A 31 9.27 17.70 -5.28
N GLY A 32 9.99 16.66 -5.68
CA GLY A 32 11.43 16.53 -5.49
C GLY A 32 11.84 15.91 -4.15
N GLU A 33 10.89 15.67 -3.24
CA GLU A 33 11.19 14.94 -2.02
C GLU A 33 11.57 13.49 -2.34
N HIS A 34 12.68 13.06 -1.73
CA HIS A 34 13.31 11.77 -1.96
C HIS A 34 13.35 10.99 -0.65
N ILE A 35 12.77 9.80 -0.67
CA ILE A 35 12.90 8.81 0.39
C ILE A 35 14.00 7.85 -0.05
N PRO A 36 15.14 7.82 0.67
CA PRO A 36 16.27 6.99 0.29
C PRO A 36 15.91 5.51 0.35
N LYS A 37 16.68 4.70 -0.38
CA LYS A 37 16.50 3.26 -0.44
C LYS A 37 16.55 2.63 0.96
N ASP A 38 15.42 2.10 1.42
CA ASP A 38 15.31 1.43 2.71
C ASP A 38 14.62 0.06 2.58
N LYS A 39 14.90 -0.83 3.52
CA LYS A 39 14.37 -2.19 3.54
C LYS A 39 12.98 -2.21 4.17
N CYS A 40 11.97 -2.68 3.43
CA CYS A 40 10.63 -2.90 3.98
C CYS A 40 10.67 -3.92 5.12
N THR A 41 10.15 -3.54 6.30
CA THR A 41 10.09 -4.39 7.49
C THR A 41 8.86 -5.31 7.50
N GLN A 42 7.86 -5.00 6.68
CA GLN A 42 6.63 -5.75 6.43
C GLN A 42 6.24 -5.61 4.96
N ASN A 43 5.29 -6.41 4.48
CA ASN A 43 4.72 -6.18 3.15
C ASN A 43 3.97 -4.85 3.18
N CYS A 44 4.01 -4.10 2.06
CA CYS A 44 3.19 -2.91 1.95
C CYS A 44 2.60 -2.69 0.57
N MET A 45 1.44 -2.06 0.53
CA MET A 45 0.81 -1.55 -0.68
C MET A 45 0.77 -0.03 -0.62
N LEU A 46 1.23 0.62 -1.69
CA LEU A 46 1.12 2.07 -1.86
C LEU A 46 -0.06 2.35 -2.80
N PHE A 47 -1.01 3.16 -2.33
CA PHE A 47 -2.19 3.57 -3.08
C PHE A 47 -2.05 5.05 -3.44
N MET A 48 -1.90 5.35 -4.74
CA MET A 48 -1.80 6.73 -5.20
C MET A 48 -3.16 7.41 -5.19
N ILE A 49 -3.24 8.54 -4.47
CA ILE A 49 -4.40 9.43 -4.46
C ILE A 49 -4.20 10.53 -5.51
N LYS A 50 -3.02 11.16 -5.51
CA LYS A 50 -2.71 12.32 -6.36
C LYS A 50 -1.24 12.33 -6.79
N GLY A 51 -1.00 12.77 -8.02
CA GLY A 51 0.35 13.04 -8.54
C GLY A 51 1.08 11.80 -9.07
N GLU A 52 2.41 11.91 -9.17
CA GLU A 52 3.30 10.89 -9.74
C GLU A 52 4.50 10.60 -8.82
N LEU A 53 4.67 9.31 -8.47
CA LEU A 53 5.82 8.79 -7.72
C LEU A 53 6.71 7.95 -8.63
N LEU A 54 8.00 8.20 -8.62
CA LEU A 54 8.99 7.24 -9.12
C LEU A 54 9.30 6.24 -8.00
N ILE A 55 9.07 4.97 -8.27
CA ILE A 55 9.39 3.85 -7.37
C ILE A 55 10.55 3.08 -7.99
N ASN A 56 11.58 2.84 -7.18
CA ASN A 56 12.73 2.06 -7.58
C ASN A 56 12.98 0.96 -6.55
N SER A 57 12.68 -0.28 -6.92
CA SER A 57 13.04 -1.48 -6.18
C SER A 57 13.59 -2.54 -7.15
N GLU A 58 14.01 -3.69 -6.62
CA GLU A 58 14.47 -4.80 -7.46
C GLU A 58 13.32 -5.40 -8.27
N GLU A 59 12.15 -5.47 -7.65
CA GLU A 59 10.91 -6.00 -8.23
C GLU A 59 10.24 -5.01 -9.18
N HIS A 60 10.41 -3.70 -8.91
CA HIS A 60 9.81 -2.61 -9.66
C HIS A 60 10.88 -1.56 -10.03
N PRO A 61 11.74 -1.83 -11.03
CA PRO A 61 12.85 -0.95 -11.36
C PRO A 61 12.37 0.31 -12.10
N GLY A 62 12.48 1.46 -11.43
CA GLY A 62 12.23 2.78 -12.01
C GLY A 62 10.82 2.99 -12.58
N ILE A 63 9.79 2.37 -11.99
CA ILE A 63 8.41 2.55 -12.45
C ILE A 63 7.85 3.90 -11.99
N THR A 64 6.98 4.50 -12.79
CA THR A 64 6.22 5.69 -12.37
C THR A 64 4.80 5.28 -11.98
N LEU A 65 4.49 5.44 -10.69
CA LEU A 65 3.17 5.20 -10.12
C LEU A 65 2.34 6.49 -10.16
N ARG A 66 1.18 6.43 -10.82
CA ARG A 66 0.26 7.56 -11.05
C ARG A 66 -1.03 7.39 -10.25
N GLU A 67 -1.87 8.42 -10.24
CA GLU A 67 -3.18 8.40 -9.59
C GLU A 67 -3.99 7.13 -9.87
N ARG A 68 -4.65 6.59 -8.83
CA ARG A 68 -5.47 5.37 -8.87
C ARG A 68 -4.69 4.08 -9.14
N GLN A 69 -3.38 4.15 -9.28
CA GLN A 69 -2.52 2.97 -9.36
C GLN A 69 -2.06 2.53 -7.98
N ILE A 70 -1.68 1.26 -7.90
CA ILE A 70 -1.23 0.58 -6.68
C ILE A 70 0.06 -0.16 -7.01
N VAL A 71 1.01 -0.16 -6.08
CA VAL A 71 2.17 -1.04 -6.13
C VAL A 71 2.29 -1.81 -4.82
N LEU A 72 2.60 -3.10 -4.93
CA LEU A 72 2.92 -3.98 -3.82
C LEU A 72 4.44 -4.07 -3.68
N GLN A 73 4.93 -3.93 -2.46
CA GLN A 73 6.32 -4.14 -2.07
C GLN A 73 6.36 -5.25 -1.02
N ALA A 74 7.18 -6.27 -1.27
CA ALA A 74 7.29 -7.41 -0.37
C ALA A 74 8.15 -7.04 0.85
N ILE A 75 7.95 -7.78 1.93
CA ILE A 75 8.88 -7.73 3.07
C ILE A 75 10.31 -7.99 2.58
N GLY A 76 11.24 -7.13 3.00
CA GLY A 76 12.64 -7.21 2.61
C GLY A 76 12.99 -6.55 1.28
N SER A 77 12.02 -6.14 0.47
CA SER A 77 12.26 -5.30 -0.71
C SER A 77 12.95 -4.01 -0.30
N LYS A 78 13.95 -3.59 -1.08
CA LYS A 78 14.66 -2.33 -0.85
C LYS A 78 14.11 -1.28 -1.79
N VAL A 79 13.29 -0.38 -1.25
CA VAL A 79 12.49 0.56 -2.04
C VAL A 79 13.02 1.97 -1.85
N GLU A 80 13.19 2.66 -2.97
CA GLU A 80 13.51 4.08 -3.06
C GLU A 80 12.34 4.80 -3.74
N ILE A 81 12.00 5.99 -3.24
CA ILE A 81 10.84 6.76 -3.72
C ILE A 81 11.25 8.19 -4.01
N LEU A 82 10.85 8.72 -5.16
CA LEU A 82 11.00 10.13 -5.52
C LEU A 82 9.66 10.70 -5.96
N ALA A 83 9.27 11.83 -5.37
CA ALA A 83 8.09 12.58 -5.78
C ALA A 83 8.36 13.38 -7.06
N LEU A 84 7.76 12.99 -8.19
CA LEU A 84 7.92 13.70 -9.48
C LEU A 84 7.03 14.95 -9.56
N THR A 85 5.92 14.94 -8.81
CA THR A 85 5.01 16.06 -8.57
C THR A 85 4.77 16.19 -7.06
N ASP A 86 3.94 17.15 -6.63
CA ASP A 86 3.34 17.04 -5.29
C ASP A 86 2.44 15.80 -5.29
N VAL A 87 2.60 14.94 -4.28
CA VAL A 87 1.92 13.65 -4.21
C VAL A 87 1.16 13.45 -2.91
N GLU A 88 0.07 12.72 -3.01
CA GLU A 88 -0.71 12.22 -1.89
C GLU A 88 -0.90 10.71 -2.10
N TYR A 89 -0.54 9.91 -1.11
CA TYR A 89 -0.69 8.46 -1.17
C TYR A 89 -0.90 7.85 0.21
N VAL A 90 -1.43 6.64 0.25
CA VAL A 90 -1.59 5.86 1.48
C VAL A 90 -0.72 4.63 1.40
N VAL A 91 0.00 4.33 2.48
CA VAL A 91 0.74 3.09 2.65
C VAL A 91 -0.05 2.16 3.56
N TYR A 92 -0.34 0.97 3.09
CA TYR A 92 -0.93 -0.11 3.87
C TYR A 92 0.14 -1.14 4.23
N TRP A 93 0.39 -1.37 5.52
CA TRP A 93 1.35 -2.35 6.02
C TRP A 93 0.66 -3.61 6.49
N PHE A 94 1.18 -4.78 6.12
CA PHE A 94 0.60 -6.06 6.52
C PHE A 94 1.63 -7.19 6.57
N ASN A 95 1.38 -8.18 7.44
CA ASN A 95 2.10 -9.46 7.41
C ASN A 95 1.35 -10.46 6.51
N GLU A 96 0.05 -10.59 6.73
CA GLU A 96 -0.88 -11.39 5.94
C GLU A 96 -2.10 -10.52 5.58
N LEU A 97 -2.62 -10.68 4.35
CA LEU A 97 -3.83 -9.98 3.96
C LEU A 97 -5.03 -10.57 4.73
N PRO A 98 -5.93 -9.72 5.26
CA PRO A 98 -7.14 -10.22 5.88
C PRO A 98 -7.96 -11.02 4.86
N LEU A 99 -8.28 -12.27 5.20
CA LEU A 99 -9.10 -13.12 4.38
C LEU A 99 -10.55 -12.60 4.40
N LEU A 100 -10.93 -11.85 3.37
CA LEU A 100 -12.29 -11.30 3.26
C LEU A 100 -13.30 -12.35 2.78
N CYS A 101 -12.85 -13.33 1.98
CA CYS A 101 -13.69 -14.41 1.45
C CYS A 101 -12.82 -15.63 1.16
N GLU A 102 -12.98 -16.69 1.93
CA GLU A 102 -12.19 -17.92 1.81
C GLU A 102 -12.41 -18.65 0.48
N ASP A 103 -13.66 -18.74 0.02
CA ASP A 103 -14.00 -19.41 -1.24
C ASP A 103 -13.34 -18.72 -2.43
N ARG A 104 -13.41 -17.39 -2.47
CA ARG A 104 -12.80 -16.59 -3.54
C ARG A 104 -11.28 -16.60 -3.47
N TYR A 105 -10.70 -16.64 -2.27
CA TYR A 105 -9.27 -16.82 -2.10
C TYR A 105 -8.80 -18.18 -2.66
N LYS A 106 -9.50 -19.27 -2.35
CA LYS A 106 -9.19 -20.61 -2.88
C LYS A 106 -9.28 -20.63 -4.40
N GLU A 107 -10.35 -20.08 -4.97
CA GLU A 107 -10.50 -19.96 -6.42
C GLU A 107 -9.36 -19.16 -7.06
N MET A 108 -8.98 -18.01 -6.47
CA MET A 108 -7.86 -17.21 -6.97
C MET A 108 -6.52 -17.95 -6.84
N MET A 109 -6.29 -18.71 -5.77
CA MET A 109 -5.05 -19.49 -5.60
C MET A 109 -4.95 -20.64 -6.62
N GLU A 110 -6.08 -21.22 -7.03
CA GLU A 110 -6.12 -22.24 -8.08
C GLU A 110 -5.88 -21.66 -9.48
N GLN A 111 -6.34 -20.42 -9.71
CA GLN A 111 -6.23 -19.74 -11.01
C GLN A 111 -4.95 -18.90 -11.16
N ALA A 112 -4.33 -18.45 -10.06
CA ALA A 112 -3.16 -17.60 -10.09
C ALA A 112 -1.96 -18.36 -10.64
N GLU A 113 -1.41 -17.88 -11.74
CA GLU A 113 -0.12 -18.35 -12.23
C GLU A 113 0.97 -17.97 -11.22
N ALA A 114 1.92 -18.88 -11.02
CA ALA A 114 3.08 -18.63 -10.15
C ALA A 114 3.80 -17.34 -10.60
N PRO A 115 4.31 -16.52 -9.66
CA PRO A 115 4.96 -15.27 -10.02
C PRO A 115 6.17 -15.54 -10.94
N LEU A 116 6.34 -14.69 -11.95
CA LEU A 116 7.36 -14.82 -13.01
C LEU A 116 8.82 -14.65 -12.54
N THR A 117 9.07 -14.53 -11.23
CA THR A 117 10.42 -14.36 -10.69
C THR A 117 10.66 -15.31 -9.53
N TYR A 118 10.99 -16.55 -9.88
CA TYR A 118 11.87 -17.40 -9.10
C TYR A 118 13.23 -17.42 -9.81
N THR A 119 14.16 -16.59 -9.37
CA THR A 119 15.60 -16.76 -9.64
C THR A 119 16.40 -16.15 -8.52
#